data_AF-A0A0D8XAQ0-F1
#
_entry.id   AF-A0A0D8XAQ0-F1
#
_cell.length_a   1.000
_cell.length_b   1.000
_cell.length_c   1.000
_cell.angle_alpha   90.00
_cell.angle_beta   90.00
_cell.angle_gamma   90.00
#
_symmetry.space_group_name_H-M   'P 1'
#
loop_
_entity.id
_entity.type
_entity.pdbx_description
1 polymer ?
#
loop_
_entity_poly.entity_id
_entity_poly.type
_entity_poly.pdbx_seq_one_letter_code
_entity_poly.pdbx_strand_id
1 'polypeptide(L)'
;MGTSLILSICIAANIGGTGMLTGTPINLVMVGQLPDFFGYDAAIDYITWLFAALPLMCICLITAWLTLIVFFLRNPPKKSKRVSELLKKKYNDLPRMRLISPVFFVLFRFRNEIFHISHSEKMVTICFFVLLFLWVFKEPGFMPGYGRLFPKGYFSDTTSVMMVALVLYVLPSESVGLCDYKQNEVPRLLDWPMTSSRVSWNVVLILGGGFALAAGVNESGLSSLVGKALSVFGHFPLWIFQVITMCFTMVITNFVSNLATTMMVIPIVATLPTRGPYICGGSDGISSECAFFQIL
;
A
#
# COMPACT_ATOMS: atom_id res chain seq x y z
N MET A 1 -2.05 2.72 28.74
CA MET A 1 -2.57 1.48 28.11
C MET A 1 -3.49 1.79 26.95
N GLY A 2 -4.61 2.51 27.12
CA GLY A 2 -5.50 2.85 25.99
C GLY A 2 -4.80 3.65 24.87
N THR A 3 -4.04 4.68 25.22
CA THR A 3 -3.22 5.46 24.27
C THR A 3 -2.19 4.62 23.54
N SER A 4 -1.50 3.73 24.24
CA SER A 4 -0.50 2.81 23.65
C SER A 4 -1.12 1.82 22.66
N LEU A 5 -2.33 1.31 22.95
CA LEU A 5 -3.06 0.42 22.05
C LEU A 5 -3.51 1.13 20.78
N ILE A 6 -4.05 2.34 20.90
CA ILE A 6 -4.45 3.15 19.74
C ILE A 6 -3.21 3.49 18.88
N LEU A 7 -2.10 3.88 19.51
CA LEU A 7 -0.85 4.16 18.81
C LEU A 7 -0.32 2.91 18.07
N SER A 8 -0.44 1.73 18.67
CA SER A 8 -0.05 0.46 18.04
C SER A 8 -0.86 0.20 16.77
N ILE A 9 -2.17 0.47 16.79
CA ILE A 9 -3.05 0.31 15.62
C ILE A 9 -2.67 1.30 14.52
N CYS A 10 -2.40 2.57 14.85
CA CYS A 10 -1.98 3.57 13.87
C CYS A 10 -0.64 3.21 13.21
N ILE A 11 0.34 2.76 14.00
CA ILE A 11 1.65 2.33 13.47
C ILE A 11 1.50 1.09 12.59
N ALA A 12 0.71 0.11 13.03
CA ALA A 12 0.45 -1.10 12.24
C ALA A 12 -0.30 -0.79 10.92
N ALA A 13 -1.23 0.16 10.92
CA ALA A 13 -1.93 0.59 9.70
C ALA A 13 -0.98 1.27 8.69
N ASN A 14 -0.08 2.14 9.18
CA ASN A 14 0.92 2.78 8.32
C ASN A 14 1.92 1.77 7.73
N ILE A 15 2.46 0.87 8.57
CA ILE A 15 3.40 -0.16 8.11
C ILE A 15 2.68 -1.15 7.19
N GLY A 16 1.46 -1.58 7.50
CA GLY A 16 0.70 -2.51 6.67
C GLY A 16 0.44 -1.98 5.26
N GLY A 17 0.30 -0.66 5.09
CA GLY A 17 0.13 -0.01 3.80
C GLY A 17 1.35 -0.10 2.88
N THR A 18 2.55 -0.35 3.40
CA THR A 18 3.77 -0.40 2.57
C THR A 18 3.93 -1.75 1.84
N GLY A 19 3.35 -2.83 2.36
CA GLY A 19 3.52 -4.19 1.82
C GLY A 19 2.82 -4.46 0.48
N MET A 20 1.76 -3.71 0.15
CA MET A 20 1.01 -3.87 -1.10
C MET A 20 1.20 -2.63 -1.99
N LEU A 21 1.30 -2.83 -3.30
CA LEU A 21 1.47 -1.71 -4.25
C LEU A 21 0.29 -0.71 -4.17
N THR A 22 -0.92 -1.22 -3.97
CA THR A 22 -2.14 -0.41 -3.78
C THR A 22 -2.42 -0.01 -2.32
N GLY A 23 -1.48 -0.27 -1.41
CA GLY A 23 -1.67 -0.01 0.02
C GLY A 23 -1.57 1.46 0.40
N THR A 24 -0.64 2.20 -0.20
CA THR A 24 -0.51 3.65 -0.03
C THR A 24 -0.34 4.37 -1.37
N PRO A 25 -0.78 5.64 -1.48
CA PRO A 25 -0.56 6.45 -2.68
C PRO A 25 0.92 6.64 -3.03
N ILE A 26 1.80 6.54 -2.06
CA ILE A 26 3.24 6.75 -2.22
C ILE A 26 3.86 5.65 -3.09
N ASN A 27 3.46 4.40 -2.84
CA ASN A 27 3.87 3.24 -3.64
C ASN A 27 3.45 3.40 -5.11
N LEU A 28 2.27 3.97 -5.35
CA LEU A 28 1.76 4.23 -6.71
C LEU A 28 2.53 5.35 -7.42
N VAL A 29 2.88 6.43 -6.72
CA VAL A 29 3.74 7.49 -7.29
C VAL A 29 5.05 6.90 -7.76
N MET A 30 5.69 6.12 -6.89
CA MET A 30 6.98 5.54 -7.17
C MET A 30 6.92 4.68 -8.45
N VAL A 31 6.05 3.68 -8.48
CA VAL A 31 5.94 2.81 -9.67
C VAL A 31 5.50 3.58 -10.92
N GLY A 32 4.73 4.65 -10.77
CA GLY A 32 4.39 5.54 -11.88
C GLY A 32 5.58 6.35 -12.42
N GLN A 33 6.50 6.80 -11.55
CA GLN A 33 7.65 7.62 -11.94
C GLN A 33 8.88 6.81 -12.38
N LEU A 34 9.00 5.55 -11.94
CA LEU A 34 10.17 4.71 -12.23
C LEU A 34 10.48 4.58 -13.74
N PRO A 35 9.50 4.30 -14.61
CA PRO A 35 9.77 4.16 -16.05
C PRO A 35 10.31 5.43 -16.70
N ASP A 36 9.88 6.61 -16.23
CA ASP A 36 10.31 7.91 -16.77
C ASP A 36 11.79 8.20 -16.45
N PHE A 37 12.28 7.70 -15.32
CA PHE A 37 13.64 7.95 -14.85
C PHE A 37 14.64 6.83 -15.15
N PHE A 38 14.20 5.56 -15.13
CA PHE A 38 15.07 4.38 -15.24
C PHE A 38 14.76 3.51 -16.47
N GLY A 39 13.82 3.92 -17.32
CA GLY A 39 13.45 3.22 -18.55
C GLY A 39 12.39 2.13 -18.35
N TYR A 40 11.85 1.63 -19.47
CA TYR A 40 10.73 0.67 -19.48
C TYR A 40 11.07 -0.70 -18.87
N ASP A 41 12.34 -1.10 -18.88
CA ASP A 41 12.78 -2.37 -18.27
C ASP A 41 12.83 -2.30 -16.73
N ALA A 42 12.68 -1.10 -16.15
CA ALA A 42 12.60 -0.86 -14.71
C ALA A 42 11.15 -0.82 -14.17
N ALA A 43 10.15 -1.15 -15.00
CA ALA A 43 8.76 -1.24 -14.55
C ALA A 43 8.61 -2.35 -13.51
N ILE A 44 8.24 -1.99 -12.28
CA ILE A 44 8.02 -2.95 -11.20
C ILE A 44 6.61 -3.51 -11.31
N ASP A 45 6.51 -4.80 -11.60
CA ASP A 45 5.24 -5.53 -11.52
C ASP A 45 4.76 -5.69 -10.08
N TYR A 46 3.44 -5.83 -9.91
CA TYR A 46 2.80 -6.06 -8.61
C TYR A 46 3.45 -7.18 -7.78
N ILE A 47 3.85 -8.27 -8.44
CA ILE A 47 4.45 -9.44 -7.76
C ILE A 47 5.86 -9.18 -7.31
N THR A 48 6.66 -8.51 -8.14
CA THR A 48 8.01 -8.08 -7.78
C THR A 48 7.97 -7.16 -6.58
N TRP A 49 7.03 -6.20 -6.56
CA TRP A 49 6.80 -5.35 -5.39
C TRP A 49 6.41 -6.16 -4.16
N LEU A 50 5.44 -7.07 -4.29
CA LEU A 50 4.94 -7.88 -3.18
C LEU A 50 6.05 -8.70 -2.53
N PHE A 51 6.89 -9.39 -3.32
CA PHE A 51 7.98 -10.18 -2.77
C PHE A 51 9.10 -9.34 -2.14
N ALA A 52 9.33 -8.12 -2.63
CA ALA A 52 10.30 -7.21 -2.03
C ALA A 52 9.77 -6.52 -0.76
N ALA A 53 8.54 -6.02 -0.79
CA ALA A 53 7.95 -5.20 0.26
C ALA A 53 7.39 -6.00 1.43
N LEU A 54 6.81 -7.18 1.18
CA LEU A 54 6.18 -8.00 2.23
C LEU A 54 7.14 -8.46 3.33
N PRO A 55 8.35 -9.01 3.05
CA PRO A 55 9.27 -9.40 4.12
C PRO A 55 9.72 -8.18 4.94
N LEU A 56 9.98 -7.05 4.28
CA LEU A 56 10.37 -5.81 4.94
C LEU A 56 9.25 -5.26 5.83
N MET A 57 8.01 -5.25 5.35
CA MET A 57 6.83 -4.91 6.14
C MET A 57 6.72 -5.79 7.40
N CYS A 58 6.89 -7.11 7.27
CA CYS A 58 6.88 -8.02 8.42
C CYS A 58 7.99 -7.70 9.43
N ILE A 59 9.21 -7.42 8.96
CA ILE A 59 10.32 -7.01 9.83
C ILE A 59 9.98 -5.71 10.55
N CYS A 60 9.51 -4.68 9.84
CA CYS A 60 9.12 -3.40 10.41
C CYS A 60 7.98 -3.54 11.43
N LEU A 61 7.02 -4.43 11.18
CA LEU A 61 5.90 -4.67 12.08
C LEU A 61 6.37 -5.36 13.38
N ILE A 62 7.28 -6.32 13.26
CA ILE A 62 7.89 -6.98 14.43
C ILE A 62 8.76 -6.00 15.23
N THR A 63 9.59 -5.20 14.57
CA THR A 63 10.44 -4.21 15.26
C THR A 63 9.60 -3.12 15.92
N ALA A 64 8.57 -2.60 15.26
CA ALA A 64 7.62 -1.65 15.84
C ALA A 64 6.88 -2.24 17.04
N TRP A 65 6.46 -3.50 16.96
CA TRP A 65 5.84 -4.18 18.09
C TRP A 65 6.80 -4.31 19.28
N LEU A 66 8.05 -4.70 19.03
CA LEU A 66 9.08 -4.81 20.08
C LEU A 66 9.39 -3.45 20.72
N THR A 67 9.53 -2.38 19.94
CA THR A 67 9.78 -1.03 20.49
C THR A 67 8.60 -0.54 21.34
N LEU A 68 7.37 -0.80 20.91
CA LEU A 68 6.16 -0.50 21.69
C LEU A 68 6.11 -1.28 23.00
N ILE A 69 6.49 -2.56 23.00
CA ILE A 69 6.58 -3.35 24.25
C ILE A 69 7.62 -2.74 25.20
N VAL A 70 8.83 -2.48 24.70
CA VAL A 70 9.96 -2.02 25.52
C VAL A 70 9.72 -0.62 26.09
N PHE A 71 9.08 0.28 25.34
CA PHE A 71 8.88 1.66 25.77
C PHE A 71 7.57 1.86 26.55
N PHE A 72 6.45 1.30 26.08
CA PHE A 72 5.13 1.57 26.65
C PHE A 72 4.61 0.51 27.62
N LEU A 73 5.02 -0.76 27.47
CA LEU A 73 4.52 -1.87 28.31
C LEU A 73 5.48 -2.23 29.46
N ARG A 74 6.64 -1.59 29.58
CA ARG A 74 7.65 -1.88 30.60
C ARG A 74 7.25 -1.48 32.03
N ASN A 75 6.48 -0.40 32.18
CA ASN A 75 5.89 0.02 33.47
C ASN A 75 4.36 0.17 33.32
N PRO A 76 3.59 -0.93 33.35
CA PRO A 76 2.14 -0.81 33.32
C PRO A 76 1.68 -0.01 34.56
N PRO A 77 0.88 1.05 34.40
CA PRO A 77 0.33 1.77 35.55
C PRO A 77 -0.44 0.78 36.43
N LYS A 78 -0.25 0.87 37.75
CA LYS A 78 -0.95 0.01 38.72
C LYS A 78 -2.44 0.01 38.39
N LYS A 79 -3.06 -1.19 38.30
CA LYS A 79 -4.49 -1.34 38.00
C LYS A 79 -5.30 -0.45 38.93
N SER A 80 -5.89 0.63 38.40
CA SER A 80 -6.89 1.39 39.12
C SER A 80 -8.11 0.49 39.32
N LYS A 81 -8.48 0.23 40.58
CA LYS A 81 -9.67 -0.57 40.93
C LYS A 81 -10.92 0.01 40.24
N ARG A 82 -11.06 1.34 40.21
CA ARG A 82 -12.17 2.06 39.56
C ARG A 82 -12.27 1.81 38.06
N VAL A 83 -11.13 1.80 37.35
CA VAL A 83 -11.12 1.52 35.90
C VAL A 83 -11.39 0.04 35.62
N SER A 84 -10.85 -0.87 36.43
CA SER A 84 -11.17 -2.30 36.33
C SER A 84 -12.64 -2.59 36.62
N GLU A 85 -13.25 -1.90 37.58
CA GLU A 85 -14.68 -2.03 37.90
C GLU A 85 -15.57 -1.44 36.81
N LEU A 86 -15.24 -0.27 36.25
CA LEU A 86 -15.97 0.31 35.12
C LEU A 86 -15.88 -0.57 33.86
N LEU A 87 -14.69 -1.12 33.57
CA LEU A 87 -14.51 -2.09 32.49
C LEU A 87 -15.29 -3.38 32.78
N LYS A 88 -15.26 -3.90 34.02
CA LYS A 88 -16.08 -5.06 34.41
C LYS A 88 -17.57 -4.80 34.28
N LYS A 89 -18.03 -3.61 34.64
CA LYS A 89 -19.45 -3.22 34.55
C LYS A 89 -19.88 -3.16 33.08
N LYS A 90 -19.14 -2.44 32.23
CA LYS A 90 -19.36 -2.44 30.76
C LYS A 90 -19.22 -3.85 30.14
N TYR A 91 -18.30 -4.66 30.64
CA TYR A 91 -18.11 -6.05 30.21
C TYR A 91 -19.26 -6.96 30.64
N ASN A 92 -19.88 -6.70 31.79
CA ASN A 92 -21.03 -7.46 32.29
C ASN A 92 -22.37 -6.97 31.69
N ASP A 93 -22.45 -5.71 31.28
CA ASP A 93 -23.59 -5.16 30.52
C ASP A 93 -23.60 -5.69 29.07
N LEU A 94 -22.48 -6.22 28.59
CA LEU A 94 -22.43 -7.02 27.37
C LEU A 94 -23.07 -8.40 27.64
N PRO A 95 -23.86 -8.97 26.71
CA PRO A 95 -24.54 -10.25 26.91
C PRO A 95 -23.53 -11.34 27.32
N ARG A 96 -23.76 -11.92 28.50
CA ARG A 96 -22.82 -12.81 29.22
C ARG A 96 -22.46 -14.03 28.37
N MET A 97 -21.23 -14.09 27.87
CA MET A 97 -20.68 -15.29 27.25
C MET A 97 -19.68 -16.01 28.15
N ARG A 98 -19.77 -17.34 28.10
CA ARG A 98 -19.02 -18.34 28.84
C ARG A 98 -17.56 -18.36 28.37
N LEU A 99 -16.69 -17.68 29.11
CA LEU A 99 -15.28 -18.00 29.40
C LEU A 99 -14.46 -18.74 28.32
N ILE A 100 -14.42 -18.20 27.10
CA ILE A 100 -13.33 -18.44 26.13
C ILE A 100 -12.82 -17.05 25.74
N SER A 101 -11.55 -16.78 26.09
CA SER A 101 -10.72 -15.59 25.80
C SER A 101 -11.43 -14.34 25.21
N PRO A 102 -11.33 -13.14 25.83
CA PRO A 102 -11.93 -11.92 25.29
C PRO A 102 -11.40 -11.55 23.89
N VAL A 103 -10.20 -12.00 23.52
CA VAL A 103 -9.64 -11.84 22.16
C VAL A 103 -10.32 -12.77 21.17
N PHE A 104 -10.57 -14.02 21.58
CA PHE A 104 -11.27 -15.00 20.75
C PHE A 104 -12.73 -14.60 20.55
N PHE A 105 -13.39 -14.01 21.55
CA PHE A 105 -14.77 -13.52 21.40
C PHE A 105 -14.89 -12.21 20.60
N VAL A 106 -13.93 -11.29 20.63
CA VAL A 106 -13.96 -10.14 19.70
C VAL A 106 -13.82 -10.63 18.26
N LEU A 107 -12.90 -11.55 17.99
CA LEU A 107 -12.80 -12.22 16.69
C LEU A 107 -14.07 -13.04 16.35
N PHE A 108 -14.72 -13.66 17.34
CA PHE A 108 -15.91 -14.49 17.16
C PHE A 108 -17.22 -13.70 17.04
N ARG A 109 -17.32 -12.52 17.65
CA ARG A 109 -18.45 -11.59 17.52
C ARG A 109 -18.48 -11.00 16.12
N PHE A 110 -17.31 -10.66 15.58
CA PHE A 110 -17.14 -10.43 14.16
C PHE A 110 -17.50 -11.72 13.39
N ARG A 111 -16.96 -12.89 13.74
CA ARG A 111 -17.25 -14.16 13.05
C ARG A 111 -18.75 -14.50 12.92
N ASN A 112 -19.57 -14.30 13.95
CA ASN A 112 -20.97 -14.74 13.94
C ASN A 112 -21.97 -13.72 13.41
N GLU A 113 -21.69 -12.41 13.47
CA GLU A 113 -22.47 -11.40 12.75
C GLU A 113 -22.11 -11.40 11.24
N ILE A 114 -20.88 -11.82 10.89
CA ILE A 114 -20.36 -11.88 9.49
C ILE A 114 -20.73 -13.19 8.75
N PHE A 115 -21.19 -14.26 9.39
CA PHE A 115 -21.26 -15.58 8.71
C PHE A 115 -22.50 -15.85 7.86
N HIS A 116 -23.54 -15.01 7.88
CA HIS A 116 -24.42 -14.94 6.70
C HIS A 116 -23.75 -14.00 5.70
N ILE A 117 -22.69 -14.51 5.06
CA ILE A 117 -22.02 -13.78 3.98
C ILE A 117 -23.10 -13.45 2.96
N SER A 118 -23.43 -12.16 2.87
CA SER A 118 -24.44 -11.72 1.92
C SER A 118 -24.00 -12.11 0.52
N HIS A 119 -24.96 -12.37 -0.38
CA HIS A 119 -24.64 -12.66 -1.78
C HIS A 119 -23.69 -11.59 -2.36
N SER A 120 -23.91 -10.33 -2.00
CA SER A 120 -23.06 -9.21 -2.38
C SER A 120 -21.62 -9.34 -1.87
N GLU A 121 -21.44 -9.69 -0.58
CA GLU A 121 -20.13 -9.86 0.03
C GLU A 121 -19.37 -11.03 -0.59
N LYS A 122 -20.07 -12.11 -0.92
CA LYS A 122 -19.50 -13.26 -1.64
C LYS A 122 -19.01 -12.86 -3.03
N MET A 123 -19.81 -12.10 -3.79
CA MET A 123 -19.42 -11.62 -5.12
C MET A 123 -18.23 -10.67 -5.07
N VAL A 124 -18.19 -9.72 -4.13
CA VAL A 124 -17.04 -8.82 -3.95
C VAL A 124 -15.78 -9.62 -3.57
N THR A 125 -15.91 -10.60 -2.69
CA THR A 125 -14.79 -11.47 -2.29
C THR A 125 -14.25 -12.27 -3.48
N ILE A 126 -15.14 -12.81 -4.33
CA ILE A 126 -14.73 -13.49 -5.57
C ILE A 126 -13.99 -12.52 -6.50
N CYS A 127 -14.53 -11.32 -6.73
CA CYS A 127 -13.89 -10.31 -7.58
C CYS A 127 -12.51 -9.89 -7.05
N PHE A 128 -12.35 -9.80 -5.73
CA PHE A 128 -11.07 -9.52 -5.08
C PHE A 128 -10.04 -10.63 -5.34
N PHE A 129 -10.42 -11.90 -5.18
CA PHE A 129 -9.52 -13.02 -5.49
C PHE A 129 -9.22 -13.12 -6.99
N VAL A 130 -10.18 -12.81 -7.86
CA VAL A 130 -9.96 -12.73 -9.31
C VAL A 130 -8.94 -11.62 -9.64
N LEU A 131 -9.03 -10.47 -8.99
CA LEU A 131 -8.05 -9.39 -9.15
C LEU A 131 -6.65 -9.81 -8.69
N LEU A 132 -6.53 -10.42 -7.51
CA LEU A 132 -5.26 -10.95 -7.03
C LEU A 132 -4.68 -12.01 -7.98
N PHE A 133 -5.53 -12.90 -8.49
CA PHE A 133 -5.13 -13.90 -9.49
C PHE A 133 -4.63 -13.23 -10.77
N LEU A 134 -5.34 -12.23 -11.29
CA LEU A 134 -4.89 -11.47 -12.47
C LEU A 134 -3.51 -10.83 -12.23
N TRP A 135 -3.28 -10.18 -11.09
CA TRP A 135 -1.97 -9.60 -10.78
C TRP A 135 -0.86 -10.65 -10.65
N VAL A 136 -1.14 -11.78 -9.98
CA VAL A 136 -0.13 -12.85 -9.79
C VAL A 136 0.27 -13.51 -11.11
N PHE A 137 -0.70 -13.81 -11.96
CA PHE A 137 -0.48 -14.59 -13.18
C PHE A 137 -0.11 -13.75 -14.40
N LYS A 138 -0.04 -12.42 -14.26
CA LYS A 138 0.32 -11.50 -15.35
C LYS A 138 1.70 -11.82 -15.90
N GLU A 139 2.72 -11.74 -15.04
CA GLU A 139 4.13 -12.04 -15.35
C GLU A 139 4.83 -12.67 -14.12
N PRO A 140 4.49 -13.94 -13.78
CA PRO A 140 4.95 -14.55 -12.53
C PRO A 140 6.45 -14.91 -12.50
N GLY A 141 7.22 -14.64 -13.57
CA GLY A 141 8.65 -14.94 -13.68
C GLY A 141 9.01 -16.42 -13.84
N PHE A 142 8.27 -17.35 -13.20
CA PHE A 142 8.54 -18.80 -13.24
C PHE A 142 7.89 -19.53 -14.44
N MET A 143 6.82 -18.95 -14.99
CA MET A 143 6.10 -19.44 -16.16
C MET A 143 5.83 -18.27 -17.13
N PRO A 144 5.68 -18.53 -18.44
CA PRO A 144 5.14 -17.52 -19.34
C PRO A 144 3.74 -17.13 -18.87
N GLY A 145 3.64 -15.95 -18.23
CA GLY A 145 2.36 -15.39 -17.80
C GLY A 145 1.48 -15.03 -18.98
N TYR A 146 0.19 -14.78 -18.70
CA TYR A 146 -0.75 -14.42 -19.76
C TYR A 146 -0.44 -13.05 -20.39
N GLY A 147 0.41 -12.23 -19.76
CA GLY A 147 0.91 -10.97 -20.33
C GLY A 147 1.65 -11.16 -21.67
N ARG A 148 2.26 -12.33 -21.93
CA ARG A 148 2.93 -12.63 -23.21
C ARG A 148 1.97 -12.81 -24.40
N LEU A 149 0.67 -12.99 -24.12
CA LEU A 149 -0.34 -13.09 -25.17
C LEU A 149 -0.61 -11.74 -25.85
N PHE A 150 -0.20 -10.64 -25.22
CA PHE A 150 -0.41 -9.29 -25.70
C PHE A 150 0.92 -8.62 -26.08
N PRO A 151 0.93 -7.67 -27.04
CA PRO A 151 2.12 -6.89 -27.34
C PRO A 151 2.56 -6.09 -26.11
N LYS A 152 3.87 -5.96 -25.92
CA LYS A 152 4.45 -5.20 -24.80
C LYS A 152 3.88 -3.78 -24.78
N GLY A 153 3.40 -3.34 -23.61
CA GLY A 153 2.85 -1.99 -23.38
C GLY A 153 1.33 -1.85 -23.47
N TYR A 154 0.60 -2.83 -24.01
CA TYR A 154 -0.88 -2.76 -24.08
C TYR A 154 -1.59 -3.26 -22.82
N PHE A 155 -0.91 -4.10 -22.02
CA PHE A 155 -1.47 -4.71 -20.83
C PHE A 155 -0.69 -4.28 -19.59
N SER A 156 -1.35 -3.57 -18.68
CA SER A 156 -0.78 -3.11 -17.42
C SER A 156 -1.64 -3.60 -16.24
N ASP A 157 -1.11 -3.48 -15.02
CA ASP A 157 -1.82 -3.82 -13.79
C ASP A 157 -3.14 -3.05 -13.67
N THR A 158 -3.19 -1.83 -14.20
CA THR A 158 -4.38 -0.99 -14.30
C THR A 158 -5.46 -1.60 -15.19
N THR A 159 -5.09 -2.28 -16.29
CA THR A 159 -6.05 -2.91 -17.20
C THR A 159 -6.84 -4.02 -16.48
N SER A 160 -6.15 -4.81 -15.64
CA SER A 160 -6.79 -5.83 -14.80
C SER A 160 -7.77 -5.23 -13.80
N VAL A 161 -7.36 -4.15 -13.12
CA VAL A 161 -8.22 -3.42 -12.16
C VAL A 161 -9.46 -2.87 -12.87
N MET A 162 -9.29 -2.24 -14.04
CA MET A 162 -10.39 -1.65 -14.79
C MET A 162 -11.39 -2.72 -15.25
N MET A 163 -10.90 -3.87 -15.72
CA MET A 163 -11.75 -5.00 -16.09
C MET A 163 -12.59 -5.48 -14.91
N VAL A 164 -11.98 -5.71 -13.74
CA VAL A 164 -12.71 -6.15 -12.54
C VAL A 164 -13.68 -5.07 -12.05
N ALA A 165 -13.30 -3.79 -12.10
CA ALA A 165 -14.17 -2.68 -11.75
C ALA A 165 -15.41 -2.61 -12.65
N LEU A 166 -15.27 -2.81 -13.96
CA LEU A 166 -16.40 -2.89 -14.88
C LEU A 166 -17.31 -4.07 -14.56
N VAL A 167 -16.74 -5.24 -14.24
CA VAL A 167 -17.52 -6.41 -13.81
C VAL A 167 -18.33 -6.11 -12.54
N LEU A 168 -17.77 -5.39 -11.56
CA LEU A 168 -18.49 -4.97 -10.36
C LEU A 168 -19.69 -4.06 -10.65
N TYR A 169 -19.65 -3.24 -11.71
CA TYR A 169 -20.79 -2.43 -12.14
C TYR A 169 -21.90 -3.22 -12.86
N VAL A 170 -21.55 -4.39 -13.40
CA VAL A 170 -22.48 -5.25 -14.16
C VAL A 170 -23.13 -6.32 -13.26
N LEU A 171 -22.42 -6.79 -12.23
CA LEU A 171 -22.92 -7.87 -11.37
C LEU A 171 -24.10 -7.44 -10.48
N PRO A 172 -25.15 -8.27 -10.35
CA PRO A 172 -26.27 -8.01 -9.45
C PRO A 172 -25.88 -8.28 -7.98
N SER A 173 -26.44 -7.48 -7.07
CA SER A 173 -26.21 -7.61 -5.62
C SER A 173 -26.93 -8.84 -5.03
N GLU A 174 -28.10 -9.20 -5.56
CA GLU A 174 -28.92 -10.30 -5.07
C GLU A 174 -28.88 -11.53 -6.00
N SER A 175 -29.01 -12.73 -5.43
CA SER A 175 -29.11 -13.96 -6.22
C SER A 175 -30.49 -14.05 -6.86
N VAL A 176 -30.62 -13.52 -8.07
CA VAL A 176 -31.85 -13.69 -8.86
C VAL A 176 -31.90 -15.15 -9.30
N GLY A 177 -32.85 -15.93 -8.77
CA GLY A 177 -33.09 -17.27 -9.27
C GLY A 177 -33.50 -17.21 -10.75
N LEU A 178 -33.04 -18.17 -11.56
CA LEU A 178 -33.37 -18.31 -12.99
C LEU A 178 -34.89 -18.27 -13.30
N CYS A 179 -35.75 -18.44 -12.30
CA CYS A 179 -37.21 -18.49 -12.41
C CYS A 179 -37.95 -17.31 -11.76
N ASP A 180 -37.26 -16.34 -11.13
CA ASP A 180 -37.88 -15.19 -10.44
C ASP A 180 -37.60 -13.89 -11.19
N TYR A 181 -37.90 -13.90 -12.50
CA TYR A 181 -37.70 -12.80 -13.45
C TYR A 181 -38.67 -11.61 -13.22
N LYS A 182 -39.41 -11.57 -12.11
CA LYS A 182 -40.34 -10.48 -11.80
C LYS A 182 -39.60 -9.23 -11.31
N GLN A 183 -39.16 -8.45 -12.28
CA GLN A 183 -39.54 -7.03 -12.44
C GLN A 183 -39.22 -6.02 -11.31
N ASN A 184 -38.22 -6.29 -10.48
CA ASN A 184 -37.54 -5.24 -9.75
C ASN A 184 -36.15 -5.04 -10.38
N GLU A 185 -35.78 -3.79 -10.66
CA GLU A 185 -34.40 -3.43 -11.01
C GLU A 185 -33.50 -3.88 -9.86
N VAL A 186 -32.84 -5.03 -10.02
CA VAL A 186 -31.91 -5.53 -9.00
C VAL A 186 -30.77 -4.53 -8.85
N PRO A 187 -30.48 -4.05 -7.64
CA PRO A 187 -29.37 -3.15 -7.45
C PRO A 187 -28.08 -3.86 -7.85
N ARG A 188 -27.26 -3.16 -8.65
CA ARG A 188 -25.91 -3.60 -9.00
C ARG A 188 -24.99 -3.57 -7.77
N LEU A 189 -23.90 -4.32 -7.84
CA LEU A 189 -22.96 -4.47 -6.73
C LEU A 189 -22.24 -3.15 -6.39
N LEU A 190 -22.00 -2.31 -7.39
CA LEU A 190 -21.37 -1.01 -7.24
C LEU A 190 -22.16 0.09 -7.95
N ASP A 191 -22.48 1.16 -7.24
CA ASP A 191 -23.16 2.34 -7.79
C ASP A 191 -22.20 3.49 -8.08
N TRP A 192 -22.38 4.17 -9.22
CA TRP A 192 -21.53 5.29 -9.61
C TRP A 192 -21.58 6.46 -8.61
N PRO A 193 -22.76 6.92 -8.13
CA PRO A 193 -22.80 8.00 -7.13
C PRO A 193 -22.04 7.67 -5.84
N MET A 194 -22.12 6.41 -5.40
CA MET A 194 -21.39 5.94 -4.22
C MET A 194 -19.89 5.83 -4.49
N THR A 195 -19.50 5.39 -5.69
CA THR A 195 -18.09 5.31 -6.07
C THR A 195 -17.46 6.68 -6.19
N SER A 196 -18.11 7.60 -6.91
CA SER A 196 -17.62 8.96 -7.14
C SER A 196 -17.44 9.76 -5.84
N SER A 197 -18.22 9.47 -4.79
CA SER A 197 -18.06 10.10 -3.48
C SER A 197 -17.00 9.43 -2.59
N ARG A 198 -16.65 8.17 -2.85
CA ARG A 198 -15.61 7.42 -2.11
C ARG A 198 -14.23 7.54 -2.73
N VAL A 199 -14.14 7.79 -4.03
CA VAL A 199 -12.88 8.02 -4.74
C VAL A 199 -12.21 9.28 -4.20
N SER A 200 -10.95 9.17 -3.81
CA SER A 200 -10.14 10.29 -3.32
C SER A 200 -9.59 11.10 -4.49
N TRP A 201 -10.42 11.96 -5.11
CA TRP A 201 -10.04 12.81 -6.25
C TRP A 201 -8.81 13.67 -5.98
N ASN A 202 -8.63 14.11 -4.73
CA ASN A 202 -7.43 14.85 -4.30
C ASN A 202 -6.15 14.06 -4.56
N VAL A 203 -6.15 12.75 -4.28
CA VAL A 203 -4.98 11.89 -4.53
C VAL A 203 -4.73 11.81 -6.03
N VAL A 204 -5.76 11.58 -6.85
CA VAL A 204 -5.63 11.51 -8.32
C VAL A 204 -5.05 12.81 -8.89
N LEU A 205 -5.54 13.97 -8.44
CA LEU A 205 -5.03 15.27 -8.87
C LEU A 205 -3.58 15.51 -8.42
N ILE A 206 -3.24 15.15 -7.18
CA ILE A 206 -1.87 15.28 -6.67
C ILE A 206 -0.92 14.35 -7.43
N LEU A 207 -1.32 13.11 -7.73
CA LEU A 207 -0.54 12.16 -8.57
C LEU A 207 -0.22 12.78 -9.93
N GLY A 208 -1.23 13.30 -10.63
CA GLY A 208 -1.05 13.97 -11.91
C GLY A 208 -0.14 15.20 -11.84
N GLY A 209 -0.29 16.02 -10.79
CA GLY A 209 0.58 17.17 -10.54
C GLY A 209 2.05 16.76 -10.26
N GLY A 210 2.27 15.65 -9.55
CA GLY A 210 3.59 15.09 -9.28
C GLY A 210 4.29 14.59 -10.55
N PHE A 211 3.57 13.92 -11.45
CA PHE A 211 4.10 13.52 -12.76
C PHE A 211 4.42 14.74 -13.64
N ALA A 212 3.56 15.76 -13.65
CA ALA A 212 3.82 17.01 -14.37
C ALA A 212 5.05 17.76 -13.82
N LEU A 213 5.23 17.79 -12.49
CA LEU A 213 6.42 18.38 -11.86
C LEU A 213 7.68 17.60 -12.22
N ALA A 214 7.64 16.26 -12.18
CA ALA A 214 8.76 15.41 -12.58
C ALA A 214 9.17 15.66 -14.03
N ALA A 215 8.21 15.73 -14.95
CA ALA A 215 8.45 16.08 -16.35
C ALA A 215 9.06 17.48 -16.49
N GLY A 216 8.54 18.48 -15.77
CA GLY A 216 9.08 19.84 -15.78
C GLY A 216 10.50 19.96 -15.21
N VAL A 217 10.85 19.19 -14.18
CA VAL A 217 12.21 19.11 -13.63
C VAL A 217 13.18 18.50 -14.66
N ASN A 218 12.71 17.53 -15.45
CA ASN A 218 13.51 16.92 -16.50
C ASN A 218 13.70 17.87 -17.71
N GLU A 219 12.62 18.48 -18.20
CA GLU A 219 12.66 19.42 -19.33
C GLU A 219 13.43 20.71 -19.02
N SER A 220 13.35 21.22 -17.78
CA SER A 220 14.09 22.40 -17.35
C SER A 220 15.61 22.18 -17.22
N GLY A 221 16.07 20.93 -17.27
CA GLY A 221 17.47 20.56 -17.03
C GLY A 221 17.92 20.73 -15.57
N LEU A 222 17.00 21.01 -14.64
CA LEU A 222 17.29 21.09 -13.21
C LEU A 222 17.82 19.75 -12.69
N SER A 223 17.28 18.65 -13.19
CA SER A 223 17.77 17.29 -12.95
C SER A 223 19.28 17.16 -13.18
N SER A 224 19.78 17.68 -14.31
CA SER A 224 21.21 17.66 -14.67
C SER A 224 22.07 18.56 -13.76
N LEU A 225 21.57 19.74 -13.39
CA LEU A 225 22.28 20.67 -12.51
C LEU A 225 22.45 20.08 -11.10
N VAL A 226 21.40 19.49 -10.55
CA VAL A 226 21.41 18.83 -9.25
C VAL A 226 22.33 17.60 -9.28
N GLY A 227 22.25 16.76 -10.32
CA GLY A 227 23.16 15.62 -10.49
C GLY A 227 24.63 16.03 -10.56
N LYS A 228 24.97 17.15 -11.23
CA LYS A 228 26.32 17.71 -11.24
C LYS A 228 26.77 18.21 -9.87
N ALA A 229 25.92 18.92 -9.12
CA ALA A 229 26.23 19.35 -7.77
C ALA A 229 26.47 18.17 -6.83
N LEU A 230 25.73 17.08 -7.00
CA LEU A 230 25.84 15.86 -6.19
C LEU A 230 26.99 14.93 -6.62
N SER A 231 27.56 15.13 -7.82
CA SER A 231 28.72 14.35 -8.29
C SER A 231 29.95 14.48 -7.38
N VAL A 232 30.04 15.55 -6.58
CA VAL A 232 31.07 15.73 -5.55
C VAL A 232 31.05 14.61 -4.51
N PHE A 233 29.86 14.07 -4.21
CA PHE A 233 29.67 12.93 -3.30
C PHE A 233 29.90 11.57 -3.96
N GLY A 234 30.22 11.51 -5.25
CA GLY A 234 30.44 10.26 -6.00
C GLY A 234 31.64 9.42 -5.56
N HIS A 235 32.45 9.91 -4.60
CA HIS A 235 33.54 9.18 -3.97
C HIS A 235 33.12 8.37 -2.74
N PHE A 236 31.92 8.62 -2.19
CA PHE A 236 31.43 7.88 -1.02
C PHE A 236 30.76 6.57 -1.42
N PRO A 237 30.85 5.52 -0.59
CA PRO A 237 30.12 4.28 -0.83
C PRO A 237 28.60 4.51 -0.74
N LEU A 238 27.86 3.81 -1.60
CA LEU A 238 26.42 3.98 -1.83
C LEU A 238 25.56 3.89 -0.55
N TRP A 239 25.94 3.05 0.42
CA TRP A 239 25.21 2.90 1.68
C TRP A 239 25.24 4.18 2.54
N ILE A 240 26.33 4.96 2.50
CA ILE A 240 26.42 6.24 3.23
C ILE A 240 25.45 7.23 2.60
N PHE A 241 25.44 7.28 1.28
CA PHE A 241 24.54 8.16 0.54
C PHE A 241 23.06 7.82 0.81
N GLN A 242 22.74 6.53 0.87
CA GLN A 242 21.40 6.06 1.22
C GLN A 242 20.96 6.49 2.62
N VAL A 243 21.84 6.35 3.63
CA VAL A 243 21.52 6.77 5.00
C VAL A 243 21.32 8.28 5.10
N ILE A 244 22.13 9.07 4.40
CA ILE A 244 22.00 10.54 4.38
C ILE A 244 20.65 10.96 3.79
N THR A 245 20.29 10.41 2.65
CA THR A 245 19.03 10.76 1.98
C THR A 245 17.80 10.25 2.73
N MET A 246 17.88 9.07 3.37
CA MET A 246 16.84 8.60 4.30
C MET A 246 16.68 9.57 5.49
N CYS A 247 17.77 9.97 6.13
CA CYS A 247 17.71 10.91 7.25
C CYS A 247 17.12 12.26 6.84
N PHE A 248 17.52 12.78 5.69
CA PHE A 248 16.98 14.02 5.12
C PHE A 248 15.47 13.91 4.86
N THR A 249 15.05 12.81 4.22
CA THR A 249 13.64 12.55 3.91
C THR A 249 12.83 12.41 5.19
N MET A 250 13.32 11.68 6.20
CA MET A 250 12.68 11.57 7.53
C MET A 250 12.46 12.94 8.17
N VAL A 251 13.44 13.84 8.12
CA VAL A 251 13.28 15.20 8.65
C VAL A 251 12.21 15.97 7.88
N ILE A 252 12.23 15.93 6.54
CA ILE A 252 11.24 16.63 5.71
C ILE A 252 9.83 16.08 5.93
N THR A 253 9.66 14.77 6.08
CA THR A 253 8.33 14.16 6.32
C THR A 253 7.66 14.61 7.63
N ASN A 254 8.42 15.20 8.58
CA ASN A 254 7.81 15.81 9.76
C ASN A 254 7.11 17.14 9.45
N PHE A 255 7.52 17.83 8.38
CA PHE A 255 6.98 19.14 7.99
C PHE A 255 6.06 19.07 6.77
N VAL A 256 6.28 18.10 5.88
CA VAL A 256 5.60 17.94 4.61
C VAL A 256 4.95 16.56 4.57
N SER A 257 3.74 16.46 4.01
CA SER A 257 3.04 15.18 3.88
C SER A 257 3.88 14.15 3.11
N ASN A 258 3.88 12.89 3.55
CA ASN A 258 4.69 11.81 2.98
C ASN A 258 4.59 11.69 1.45
N LEU A 259 3.38 11.88 0.89
CA LEU A 259 3.15 11.85 -0.55
C LEU A 259 3.88 12.99 -1.30
N ALA A 260 3.72 14.22 -0.83
CA ALA A 260 4.36 15.38 -1.44
C ALA A 260 5.89 15.33 -1.33
N THR A 261 6.42 14.88 -0.18
CA THR A 261 7.86 14.67 0.00
C THR A 261 8.40 13.69 -1.03
N THR A 262 7.71 12.56 -1.22
CA THR A 262 8.13 11.54 -2.18
C THR A 262 8.16 12.08 -3.61
N MET A 263 7.12 12.82 -4.03
CA MET A 263 7.07 13.43 -5.36
C MET A 263 8.21 14.41 -5.63
N MET A 264 8.72 15.08 -4.59
CA MET A 264 9.85 16.00 -4.71
C MET A 264 11.20 15.28 -4.66
N VAL A 265 11.34 14.27 -3.80
CA VAL A 265 12.62 13.60 -3.54
C VAL A 265 12.96 12.56 -4.61
N ILE A 266 11.98 11.82 -5.14
CA ILE A 266 12.23 10.77 -6.17
C ILE A 266 12.99 11.33 -7.38
N PRO A 267 12.56 12.43 -8.03
CA PRO A 267 13.28 12.99 -9.18
C PRO A 267 14.72 13.42 -8.84
N ILE A 268 14.96 13.86 -7.61
CA ILE A 268 16.28 14.31 -7.16
C ILE A 268 17.19 13.10 -6.94
N VAL A 269 16.68 12.03 -6.34
CA VAL A 269 17.43 10.79 -6.10
C VAL A 269 17.68 10.04 -7.42
N ALA A 270 16.73 10.08 -8.36
CA ALA A 270 16.90 9.46 -9.66
C ALA A 270 18.04 10.07 -10.50
N THR A 271 18.42 11.31 -10.26
CA THR A 271 19.47 12.02 -11.03
C THR A 271 20.88 11.78 -10.51
N LEU A 272 21.01 10.95 -9.47
CA LEU A 272 22.30 10.58 -8.90
C LEU A 272 23.02 9.58 -9.79
N PRO A 273 24.33 9.77 -10.05
CA PRO A 273 25.11 8.83 -10.83
C PRO A 273 25.34 7.53 -10.03
N THR A 274 24.68 6.44 -10.42
CA THR A 274 24.98 5.10 -9.91
C THR A 274 26.18 4.51 -10.65
N ARG A 275 27.20 4.13 -9.88
CA ARG A 275 28.23 3.19 -10.32
C ARG A 275 28.07 1.91 -9.52
N GLY A 276 27.46 0.88 -10.09
CA GLY A 276 27.46 -0.47 -9.50
C GLY A 276 26.33 -1.37 -10.01
N PRO A 277 26.62 -2.65 -10.34
CA PRO A 277 25.59 -3.66 -10.67
C PRO A 277 24.99 -4.24 -9.38
N TYR A 278 23.98 -5.11 -9.52
CA TYR A 278 23.18 -5.80 -8.48
C TYR A 278 22.09 -4.89 -7.90
N ILE A 279 20.77 -5.15 -7.97
CA ILE A 279 20.04 -6.44 -7.84
C ILE A 279 18.95 -6.65 -8.94
N CYS A 280 18.76 -5.73 -9.89
CA CYS A 280 17.83 -5.93 -11.01
C CYS A 280 18.50 -5.57 -12.35
N GLY A 281 19.14 -6.55 -13.01
CA GLY A 281 19.31 -6.66 -14.49
C GLY A 281 19.75 -5.47 -15.36
N GLY A 282 20.08 -4.31 -14.81
CA GLY A 282 20.42 -3.07 -15.50
C GLY A 282 21.28 -2.18 -14.60
N SER A 283 22.00 -1.24 -15.19
CA SER A 283 22.95 -0.33 -14.52
C SER A 283 22.33 0.58 -13.44
N ASP A 284 21.00 0.52 -13.28
CA ASP A 284 20.20 1.55 -12.63
C ASP A 284 19.45 1.05 -11.38
N GLY A 285 19.58 -0.24 -11.04
CA GLY A 285 18.80 -0.90 -9.97
C GLY A 285 18.97 -0.31 -8.57
N ILE A 286 20.10 0.34 -8.29
CA ILE A 286 20.42 0.85 -6.95
C ILE A 286 19.65 2.15 -6.65
N SER A 287 19.43 3.02 -7.63
CA SER A 287 18.65 4.25 -7.44
C SER A 287 17.17 3.95 -7.19
N SER A 288 16.63 2.90 -7.82
CA SER A 288 15.28 2.41 -7.52
C SER A 288 15.17 1.81 -6.13
N GLU A 289 16.19 1.10 -5.63
CA GLU A 289 16.23 0.60 -4.25
C GLU A 289 16.34 1.74 -3.23
N CYS A 290 17.14 2.77 -3.54
CA CYS A 290 17.27 3.96 -2.71
C CYS A 290 15.93 4.68 -2.53
N ALA A 291 15.20 4.89 -3.63
CA ALA A 291 13.85 5.46 -3.63
C ALA A 291 12.84 4.54 -2.93
N PHE A 292 12.94 3.22 -3.12
CA PHE A 292 12.10 2.21 -2.47
C PHE A 292 12.19 2.30 -0.95
N PHE A 293 13.42 2.35 -0.43
CA PHE A 293 13.68 2.42 1.00
C PHE A 293 13.31 3.77 1.63
N GLN A 294 13.32 4.87 0.87
CA GLN A 294 12.89 6.18 1.39
C GLN A 294 11.39 6.28 1.66
N ILE A 295 10.60 5.35 1.11
CA ILE A 295 9.14 5.28 1.26
C ILE A 295 8.73 4.37 2.42
N LEU A 296 9.60 3.45 2.83
CA LEU A 296 9.40 2.42 3.85
C LEU A 296 9.92 2.85 5.22
#